data_AF-A0A3B8L5I6-F1
#
_entry.id   AF-A0A3B8L5I6-F1
#
_cell.length_a   1.000
_cell.length_b   1.000
_cell.length_c   1.000
_cell.angle_alpha   90.00
_cell.angle_beta   90.00
_cell.angle_gamma   90.00
#
_symmetry.space_group_name_H-M   'P 1'
#
loop_
_entity.id
_entity.type
_entity.pdbx_description
1 polymer ?
#
loop_
_entity_poly.entity_id
_entity_poly.type
_entity_poly.pdbx_seq_one_letter_code
_entity_poly.pdbx_strand_id
1 'polypeptide(L)'
;RAFREASRLDSDWPARATPRDRKHRMVYDAGGSFDLPGRLVRAEGDADTGDMAVREAYRYTGSVWDYFKKVHNRNSLDDRGMTLTCCVHVGRNYSNAFWDGSRMGFGDGDGILFRRFTRSIEVVAHELAHGVIAFSSDLRYFGESGALNEHFGDVLGVLVRQWKRKQEVSSADWTIGSELLVGAPTRRV
;
A
#
# COMPACT_ATOMS: atom_id res chain seq x y z
N ARG A 1 -10.51 11.85 -12.80
CA ARG A 1 -11.65 12.65 -12.27
C ARG A 1 -12.84 11.80 -11.81
N ALA A 2 -12.99 10.53 -12.23
CA ALA A 2 -14.18 9.71 -11.93
C ALA A 2 -14.09 8.77 -10.68
N PHE A 3 -12.92 8.64 -10.02
CA PHE A 3 -12.79 7.68 -8.90
C PHE A 3 -13.05 8.26 -7.50
N ARG A 4 -13.25 9.58 -7.33
CA ARG A 4 -13.34 10.22 -6.01
C ARG A 4 -14.66 10.95 -5.69
N GLU A 5 -15.67 10.85 -6.54
CA GLU A 5 -17.05 11.18 -6.11
C GLU A 5 -17.73 9.99 -5.40
N ALA A 6 -17.13 8.80 -5.44
CA ALA A 6 -17.61 7.61 -4.74
C ALA A 6 -17.12 7.50 -3.28
N SER A 7 -16.38 8.47 -2.73
CA SER A 7 -15.84 8.40 -1.36
C SER A 7 -16.89 8.62 -0.25
N ARG A 8 -18.17 8.43 -0.56
CA ARG A 8 -19.29 8.41 0.40
C ARG A 8 -20.23 7.22 0.21
N LEU A 9 -19.87 6.22 -0.60
CA LEU A 9 -20.70 5.02 -0.75
C LEU A 9 -20.21 3.94 0.21
N ASP A 10 -21.04 3.75 1.23
CA ASP A 10 -21.20 2.58 2.10
C ASP A 10 -20.03 2.17 3.02
N SER A 11 -19.91 2.93 4.11
CA SER A 11 -19.10 2.61 5.29
C SER A 11 -19.69 1.51 6.19
N ASP A 12 -20.40 0.52 5.63
CA ASP A 12 -20.99 -0.60 6.38
C ASP A 12 -20.07 -1.83 6.45
N TRP A 13 -18.81 -1.71 6.02
CA TRP A 13 -17.81 -2.73 6.31
C TRP A 13 -17.49 -2.70 7.80
N PRO A 14 -17.65 -3.81 8.55
CA PRO A 14 -17.39 -3.78 9.98
C PRO A 14 -15.91 -3.44 10.18
N ALA A 15 -15.65 -2.26 10.72
CA ALA A 15 -14.40 -1.92 11.38
C ALA A 15 -14.25 -2.91 12.55
N ARG A 16 -13.74 -4.12 12.26
CA ARG A 16 -13.46 -5.12 13.29
C ARG A 16 -12.53 -4.46 14.29
N ALA A 17 -12.97 -4.38 15.54
CA ALA A 17 -12.22 -3.79 16.64
C ALA A 17 -10.82 -4.39 16.65
N THR A 18 -9.82 -3.55 16.46
CA THR A 18 -8.43 -4.00 16.38
C THR A 18 -7.83 -4.14 17.77
N PRO A 19 -6.89 -5.10 17.95
CA PRO A 19 -6.18 -5.22 19.20
C PRO A 19 -5.43 -3.91 19.47
N ARG A 20 -5.59 -3.34 20.67
CA ARG A 20 -4.75 -2.23 21.11
C ARG A 20 -3.28 -2.67 21.02
N ASP A 21 -2.50 -1.92 20.27
CA ASP A 21 -1.05 -2.05 20.16
C ASP A 21 -0.50 -3.32 19.45
N ARG A 22 -1.26 -3.93 18.54
CA ARG A 22 -0.74 -5.01 17.66
C ARG A 22 -1.19 -4.81 16.22
N LYS A 23 -0.34 -5.20 15.26
CA LYS A 23 -0.74 -5.25 13.85
C LYS A 23 -1.88 -6.23 13.64
N HIS A 24 -2.80 -5.84 12.77
CA HIS A 24 -3.90 -6.67 12.29
C HIS A 24 -4.05 -6.43 10.80
N ARG A 25 -3.71 -7.45 9.99
CA ARG A 25 -3.73 -7.41 8.52
C ARG A 25 -4.79 -8.34 7.96
N MET A 26 -5.42 -7.92 6.87
CA MET A 26 -6.32 -8.75 6.09
C MET A 26 -6.02 -8.56 4.60
N VAL A 27 -5.66 -9.62 3.90
CA VAL A 27 -5.38 -9.61 2.47
C VAL A 27 -6.48 -10.36 1.73
N TYR A 28 -7.10 -9.68 0.79
CA TYR A 28 -8.16 -10.17 -0.07
C TYR A 28 -7.67 -10.31 -1.51
N ASP A 29 -8.26 -11.26 -2.21
CA ASP A 29 -8.08 -11.49 -3.64
C ASP A 29 -9.33 -10.97 -4.38
N ALA A 30 -9.15 -9.94 -5.20
CA ALA A 30 -10.23 -9.31 -5.97
C ALA A 30 -10.58 -10.08 -7.26
N GLY A 31 -9.83 -11.12 -7.62
CA GLY A 31 -10.13 -11.98 -8.78
C GLY A 31 -10.17 -11.25 -10.13
N GLY A 32 -9.44 -10.14 -10.27
CA GLY A 32 -9.44 -9.28 -11.46
C GLY A 32 -10.63 -8.31 -11.54
N SER A 33 -11.40 -8.16 -10.46
CA SER A 33 -12.52 -7.22 -10.34
C SER A 33 -12.08 -5.89 -9.71
N PHE A 34 -12.89 -4.84 -9.92
CA PHE A 34 -12.85 -3.60 -9.13
C PHE A 34 -13.90 -3.58 -8.01
N ASP A 35 -14.71 -4.63 -7.89
CA ASP A 35 -15.63 -4.83 -6.76
C ASP A 35 -14.83 -5.36 -5.56
N LEU A 36 -14.58 -4.47 -4.60
CA LEU A 36 -13.69 -4.70 -3.46
C LEU A 36 -14.49 -4.98 -2.18
N PRO A 37 -13.98 -5.83 -1.24
CA PRO A 37 -12.58 -6.27 -1.17
C PRO A 37 -12.29 -7.57 -1.90
N GLY A 38 -13.30 -8.31 -2.34
CA GLY A 38 -13.14 -9.66 -2.89
C GLY A 38 -13.12 -10.75 -1.80
N ARG A 39 -12.40 -11.85 -2.05
CA ARG A 39 -12.34 -13.01 -1.13
C ARG A 39 -11.18 -12.86 -0.16
N LEU A 40 -11.43 -12.99 1.14
CA LEU A 40 -10.34 -13.05 2.14
C LEU A 40 -9.48 -14.29 1.88
N VAL A 41 -8.18 -14.09 1.66
CA VAL A 41 -7.22 -15.18 1.39
C VAL A 41 -6.15 -15.30 2.47
N ARG A 42 -5.90 -14.25 3.26
CA ARG A 42 -4.95 -14.30 4.36
C ARG A 42 -5.25 -13.27 5.45
N ALA A 43 -5.48 -13.72 6.68
CA ALA A 43 -5.58 -12.86 7.87
C ALA A 43 -4.26 -12.84 8.68
N GLU A 44 -4.21 -11.98 9.69
CA GLU A 44 -3.10 -11.94 10.65
C GLU A 44 -2.90 -13.29 11.33
N GLY A 45 -1.69 -13.84 11.20
CA GLY A 45 -1.31 -15.14 11.77
C GLY A 45 -1.50 -16.33 10.82
N ASP A 46 -2.22 -16.15 9.71
CA ASP A 46 -2.44 -17.23 8.75
C ASP A 46 -1.16 -17.62 7.99
N ALA A 47 -1.14 -18.90 7.60
CA ALA A 47 -0.10 -19.46 6.76
C ALA A 47 -0.03 -18.77 5.39
N ASP A 48 1.10 -18.93 4.74
CA ASP A 48 1.33 -18.37 3.41
C ASP A 48 0.51 -19.13 2.35
N THR A 49 -0.14 -18.41 1.44
CA THR A 49 -1.06 -19.00 0.44
C THR A 49 -0.34 -19.55 -0.79
N GLY A 50 0.96 -19.25 -0.95
CA GLY A 50 1.74 -19.55 -2.15
C GLY A 50 1.76 -18.40 -3.16
N ASP A 51 0.71 -17.57 -3.18
CA ASP A 51 0.57 -16.43 -4.08
C ASP A 51 1.60 -15.31 -3.76
N MET A 52 2.31 -14.84 -4.78
CA MET A 52 3.34 -13.82 -4.62
C MET A 52 2.78 -12.44 -4.25
N ALA A 53 1.67 -12.01 -4.86
CA ALA A 53 1.06 -10.73 -4.56
C ALA A 53 0.52 -10.71 -3.13
N VAL A 54 -0.14 -11.80 -2.70
CA VAL A 54 -0.61 -11.97 -1.31
C VAL A 54 0.55 -11.93 -0.32
N ARG A 55 1.64 -12.68 -0.60
CA ARG A 55 2.84 -12.72 0.25
C ARG A 55 3.49 -11.35 0.42
N GLU A 56 3.67 -10.63 -0.69
CA GLU A 56 4.28 -9.31 -0.70
C GLU A 56 3.39 -8.28 0.01
N ALA A 57 2.10 -8.22 -0.33
CA ALA A 57 1.13 -7.33 0.33
C ALA A 57 1.12 -7.57 1.84
N TYR A 58 1.04 -8.83 2.29
CA TYR A 58 1.06 -9.18 3.72
C TYR A 58 2.38 -8.77 4.40
N ARG A 59 3.52 -9.04 3.76
CA ARG A 59 4.85 -8.73 4.30
C ARG A 59 5.09 -7.22 4.41
N TYR A 60 4.78 -6.47 3.37
CA TYR A 60 5.13 -5.06 3.29
C TYR A 60 4.19 -4.18 4.10
N THR A 61 2.89 -4.46 4.11
CA THR A 61 1.98 -3.78 5.06
C THR A 61 2.37 -4.03 6.52
N GLY A 62 2.81 -5.25 6.85
CA GLY A 62 3.36 -5.53 8.18
C GLY A 62 4.62 -4.73 8.48
N SER A 63 5.46 -4.49 7.47
CA SER A 63 6.68 -3.70 7.61
C SER A 63 6.38 -2.21 7.80
N VAL A 64 5.36 -1.69 7.12
CA VAL A 64 4.89 -0.32 7.31
C VAL A 64 4.33 -0.13 8.72
N TRP A 65 3.49 -1.06 9.20
CA TRP A 65 3.03 -1.01 10.59
C TRP A 65 4.19 -1.02 11.58
N ASP A 66 5.14 -1.95 11.41
CA ASP A 66 6.29 -2.06 12.30
C ASP A 66 7.14 -0.77 12.30
N TYR A 67 7.30 -0.12 11.14
CA TYR A 67 7.98 1.17 11.01
C TYR A 67 7.27 2.25 11.82
N PHE A 68 5.98 2.48 11.57
CA PHE A 68 5.22 3.52 12.27
C PHE A 68 5.18 3.29 13.77
N LYS A 69 5.03 2.04 14.22
CA LYS A 69 5.04 1.74 15.64
C LYS A 69 6.40 1.93 16.28
N LYS A 70 7.49 1.49 15.64
CA LYS A 70 8.83 1.54 16.26
C LYS A 70 9.51 2.91 16.16
N VAL A 71 9.27 3.63 15.07
CA VAL A 71 9.94 4.92 14.79
C VAL A 71 9.12 6.08 15.32
N HIS A 72 7.79 6.01 15.19
CA HIS A 72 6.88 7.13 15.52
C HIS A 72 5.98 6.86 16.71
N ASN A 73 6.06 5.67 17.33
CA ASN A 73 5.12 5.20 18.36
C ASN A 73 3.64 5.28 17.92
N ARG A 74 3.37 5.28 16.60
CA ARG A 74 2.02 5.38 16.05
C ARG A 74 1.37 4.00 15.94
N ASN A 75 0.16 3.84 16.46
CA ASN A 75 -0.56 2.57 16.39
C ASN A 75 -1.41 2.47 15.10
N SER A 76 -0.84 1.91 14.03
CA SER A 76 -1.46 1.81 12.70
C SER A 76 -1.72 3.17 12.03
N LEU A 77 -2.50 3.19 10.94
CA LEU A 77 -2.67 4.38 10.10
C LEU A 77 -3.44 5.49 10.78
N ASP A 78 -4.35 5.17 11.70
CA ASP A 78 -5.24 6.09 12.40
C ASP A 78 -4.79 6.43 13.84
N ASP A 79 -3.65 5.88 14.26
CA ASP A 79 -3.16 5.90 15.64
C ASP A 79 -4.08 5.24 16.68
N ARG A 80 -5.05 4.45 16.22
CA ARG A 80 -6.04 3.73 17.06
C ARG A 80 -6.10 2.25 16.73
N GLY A 81 -5.14 1.77 15.95
CA GLY A 81 -4.94 0.38 15.64
C GLY A 81 -5.67 -0.08 14.39
N MET A 82 -6.12 0.78 13.48
CA MET A 82 -6.85 0.41 12.25
C MET A 82 -6.37 -0.90 11.60
N THR A 83 -7.32 -1.75 11.18
CA THR A 83 -7.01 -2.96 10.40
C THR A 83 -6.43 -2.57 9.05
N LEU A 84 -5.29 -3.16 8.68
CA LEU A 84 -4.67 -2.97 7.38
C LEU A 84 -5.29 -3.93 6.36
N THR A 85 -6.25 -3.43 5.59
CA THR A 85 -6.95 -4.20 4.56
C THR A 85 -6.32 -3.97 3.19
N CYS A 86 -5.81 -5.03 2.57
CA CYS A 86 -5.24 -5.02 1.23
C CYS A 86 -6.09 -5.86 0.27
N CYS A 87 -6.32 -5.37 -0.94
CA CYS A 87 -6.90 -6.14 -2.04
C CYS A 87 -5.82 -6.32 -3.12
N VAL A 88 -5.49 -7.55 -3.48
CA VAL A 88 -4.58 -7.88 -4.59
C VAL A 88 -5.38 -8.37 -5.79
N HIS A 89 -4.73 -8.45 -6.96
CA HIS A 89 -5.37 -8.80 -8.23
C HIS A 89 -6.55 -7.89 -8.57
N VAL A 90 -6.40 -6.59 -8.29
CA VAL A 90 -7.43 -5.58 -8.58
C VAL A 90 -7.42 -5.27 -10.07
N GLY A 91 -8.55 -5.48 -10.73
CA GLY A 91 -8.68 -5.30 -12.18
C GLY A 91 -7.81 -6.28 -13.01
N ARG A 92 -8.01 -6.29 -14.33
CA ARG A 92 -7.16 -7.05 -15.26
C ARG A 92 -6.12 -6.13 -15.88
N ASN A 93 -4.85 -6.54 -15.86
CA ASN A 93 -3.73 -5.76 -16.36
C ASN A 93 -3.70 -4.33 -15.80
N TYR A 94 -4.15 -4.16 -14.57
CA TYR A 94 -4.30 -2.85 -13.97
C TYR A 94 -2.94 -2.32 -13.55
N SER A 95 -2.49 -1.27 -14.24
CA SER A 95 -1.21 -0.62 -14.01
C SER A 95 -1.31 0.50 -12.97
N ASN A 96 -1.84 0.19 -11.79
CA ASN A 96 -1.83 1.13 -10.66
C ASN A 96 -1.97 0.44 -9.28
N ALA A 97 -1.73 1.22 -8.23
CA ALA A 97 -2.15 0.97 -6.86
C ALA A 97 -2.93 2.18 -6.32
N PHE A 98 -3.65 2.00 -5.21
CA PHE A 98 -4.34 3.10 -4.54
C PHE A 98 -4.68 2.81 -3.08
N TRP A 99 -4.86 3.88 -2.31
CA TRP A 99 -5.65 3.94 -1.08
C TRP A 99 -7.02 4.60 -1.33
N ASP A 100 -8.11 3.96 -0.91
CA ASP A 100 -9.48 4.46 -1.14
C ASP A 100 -10.10 5.22 0.06
N GLY A 101 -9.37 5.35 1.16
CA GLY A 101 -9.87 5.88 2.43
C GLY A 101 -10.08 4.81 3.51
N SER A 102 -10.15 3.54 3.12
CA SER A 102 -10.39 2.42 4.04
C SER A 102 -9.49 1.20 3.80
N ARG A 103 -9.02 1.02 2.56
CA ARG A 103 -8.25 -0.14 2.12
C ARG A 103 -7.30 0.22 0.98
N MET A 104 -6.32 -0.65 0.75
CA MET A 104 -5.41 -0.57 -0.38
C MET A 104 -5.87 -1.50 -1.50
N GLY A 105 -5.70 -1.08 -2.75
CA GLY A 105 -5.88 -1.90 -3.95
C GLY A 105 -4.59 -1.97 -4.75
N PHE A 106 -4.21 -3.18 -5.18
CA PHE A 106 -3.00 -3.42 -5.97
C PHE A 106 -3.33 -4.16 -7.26
N GLY A 107 -2.98 -3.53 -8.40
CA GLY A 107 -3.01 -4.18 -9.70
C GLY A 107 -1.77 -5.03 -9.98
N ASP A 108 -1.94 -5.99 -10.88
CA ASP A 108 -0.85 -6.89 -11.30
C ASP A 108 0.07 -6.28 -12.36
N GLY A 109 -0.25 -5.07 -12.85
CA GLY A 109 0.43 -4.46 -13.98
C GLY A 109 0.06 -5.13 -15.31
N ASP A 110 0.46 -4.50 -16.41
CA ASP A 110 0.23 -5.01 -17.77
C ASP A 110 1.27 -6.02 -18.25
N GLY A 111 2.35 -6.23 -17.49
CA GLY A 111 3.46 -7.09 -17.87
C GLY A 111 4.33 -6.54 -19.02
N ILE A 112 4.00 -5.35 -19.53
CA ILE A 112 4.71 -4.66 -20.62
C ILE A 112 5.55 -3.53 -20.04
N LEU A 113 4.91 -2.63 -19.29
CA LEU A 113 5.55 -1.51 -18.61
C LEU A 113 5.68 -1.79 -17.12
N PHE A 114 4.60 -2.31 -16.51
CA PHE A 114 4.53 -2.52 -15.07
C PHE A 114 4.36 -4.00 -14.72
N ARG A 115 5.11 -4.42 -13.70
CA ARG A 115 4.88 -5.64 -12.93
C ARG A 115 3.88 -5.35 -11.80
N ARG A 116 3.50 -6.38 -11.06
CA ARG A 116 2.63 -6.28 -9.87
C ARG A 116 3.08 -5.19 -8.90
N PHE A 117 2.14 -4.36 -8.47
CA PHE A 117 2.43 -3.19 -7.63
C PHE A 117 2.82 -3.56 -6.20
N THR A 118 2.47 -4.77 -5.74
CA THR A 118 2.90 -5.31 -4.44
C THR A 118 4.40 -5.55 -4.34
N ARG A 119 5.12 -5.62 -5.48
CA ARG A 119 6.54 -5.97 -5.53
C ARG A 119 7.42 -4.92 -4.82
N SER A 120 7.05 -3.65 -4.94
CA SER A 120 7.78 -2.51 -4.42
C SER A 120 7.30 -2.16 -3.00
N ILE A 121 8.19 -2.26 -2.02
CA ILE A 121 7.87 -1.87 -0.64
C ILE A 121 7.58 -0.37 -0.53
N GLU A 122 8.29 0.47 -1.28
CA GLU A 122 8.08 1.92 -1.27
C GLU A 122 6.71 2.30 -1.85
N VAL A 123 6.22 1.59 -2.87
CA VAL A 123 4.85 1.82 -3.39
C VAL A 123 3.79 1.35 -2.40
N VAL A 124 3.94 0.18 -1.79
CA VAL A 124 3.02 -0.27 -0.73
C VAL A 124 3.01 0.71 0.45
N ALA A 125 4.16 1.25 0.81
CA ALA A 125 4.30 2.24 1.87
C ALA A 125 3.74 3.62 1.50
N HIS A 126 3.88 4.05 0.23
CA HIS A 126 3.26 5.27 -0.30
C HIS A 126 1.74 5.20 -0.16
N GLU A 127 1.10 4.11 -0.60
CA GLU A 127 -0.36 3.98 -0.48
C GLU A 127 -0.84 4.00 0.98
N LEU A 128 -0.12 3.32 1.88
CA LEU A 128 -0.44 3.34 3.31
C LEU A 128 -0.19 4.72 3.94
N ALA A 129 0.77 5.49 3.44
CA ALA A 129 1.04 6.84 3.91
C ALA A 129 -0.12 7.79 3.61
N HIS A 130 -0.89 7.60 2.54
CA HIS A 130 -2.14 8.34 2.35
C HIS A 130 -3.13 8.13 3.50
N GLY A 131 -3.21 6.91 4.04
CA GLY A 131 -4.00 6.64 5.24
C GLY A 131 -3.51 7.43 6.45
N VAL A 132 -2.19 7.48 6.67
CA VAL A 132 -1.60 8.29 7.75
C VAL A 132 -1.92 9.77 7.56
N ILE A 133 -1.80 10.30 6.36
CA ILE A 133 -2.11 11.70 6.02
C ILE A 133 -3.60 11.99 6.27
N ALA A 134 -4.50 11.11 5.81
CA ALA A 134 -5.95 11.26 6.00
C ALA A 134 -6.34 11.28 7.49
N PHE A 135 -5.69 10.47 8.33
CA PHE A 135 -5.93 10.45 9.78
C PHE A 135 -4.98 11.36 10.58
N SER A 136 -4.38 12.36 9.93
CA SER A 136 -3.55 13.38 10.60
C SER A 136 -3.86 14.78 10.07
N SER A 137 -3.15 15.23 9.05
CA SER A 137 -3.27 16.57 8.48
C SER A 137 -4.42 16.73 7.50
N ASP A 138 -4.98 15.63 7.00
CA ASP A 138 -6.07 15.59 6.01
C ASP A 138 -5.83 16.52 4.81
N LEU A 139 -4.60 16.47 4.27
CA LEU A 139 -4.21 17.27 3.11
C LEU A 139 -5.11 16.95 1.92
N ARG A 140 -5.94 17.91 1.52
CA ARG A 140 -6.84 17.78 0.38
C ARG A 140 -6.04 17.48 -0.88
N TYR A 141 -6.52 16.50 -1.64
CA TYR A 141 -5.89 16.08 -2.88
C TYR A 141 -6.14 17.03 -4.07
N PHE A 142 -5.68 18.27 -3.93
CA PHE A 142 -5.85 19.33 -4.94
C PHE A 142 -4.76 20.39 -4.83
N GLY A 143 -4.26 20.87 -5.97
CA GLY A 143 -3.23 21.91 -6.03
C GLY A 143 -2.00 21.56 -5.20
N GLU A 144 -1.47 22.54 -4.48
CA GLU A 144 -0.29 22.38 -3.62
C GLU A 144 -0.54 21.42 -2.46
N SER A 145 -1.75 21.38 -1.89
CA SER A 145 -2.08 20.43 -0.82
C SER A 145 -2.04 18.99 -1.33
N GLY A 146 -2.47 18.75 -2.58
CA GLY A 146 -2.34 17.46 -3.24
C GLY A 146 -0.89 17.10 -3.55
N ALA A 147 -0.09 18.06 -4.00
CA ALA A 147 1.34 17.85 -4.22
C ALA A 147 2.08 17.50 -2.92
N LEU A 148 1.72 18.14 -1.80
CA LEU A 148 2.25 17.79 -0.48
C LEU A 148 1.78 16.41 -0.02
N ASN A 149 0.54 16.02 -0.31
CA ASN A 149 0.02 14.69 0.01
C ASN A 149 0.86 13.60 -0.69
N GLU A 150 1.08 13.72 -2.00
CA GLU A 150 1.96 12.83 -2.77
C GLU A 150 3.40 12.85 -2.26
N HIS A 151 3.95 14.04 -1.98
CA HIS A 151 5.31 14.19 -1.47
C HIS A 151 5.51 13.43 -0.16
N PHE A 152 4.59 13.54 0.79
CA PHE A 152 4.67 12.79 2.04
C PHE A 152 4.51 11.28 1.81
N GLY A 153 3.70 10.87 0.84
CA GLY A 153 3.61 9.49 0.38
C GLY A 153 4.97 8.94 -0.04
N ASP A 154 5.67 9.66 -0.92
CA ASP A 154 7.00 9.27 -1.43
C ASP A 154 8.07 9.26 -0.34
N VAL A 155 8.14 10.32 0.47
CA VAL A 155 9.12 10.42 1.57
C VAL A 155 8.94 9.27 2.54
N LEU A 156 7.72 9.00 2.99
CA LEU A 156 7.44 7.90 3.91
C LEU A 156 7.70 6.54 3.24
N GLY A 157 7.40 6.40 1.94
CA GLY A 157 7.70 5.21 1.17
C GLY A 157 9.20 4.85 1.18
N VAL A 158 10.05 5.83 0.87
CA VAL A 158 11.51 5.67 0.91
C VAL A 158 12.01 5.40 2.32
N LEU A 159 11.50 6.11 3.34
CA LEU A 159 11.92 5.92 4.73
C LEU A 159 11.57 4.51 5.24
N VAL A 160 10.38 3.99 4.92
CA VAL A 160 10.00 2.61 5.27
C VAL A 160 10.95 1.61 4.60
N ARG A 161 11.26 1.78 3.31
CA ARG A 161 12.20 0.92 2.60
C ARG A 161 13.58 0.94 3.27
N GLN A 162 14.13 2.12 3.49
CA GLN A 162 15.46 2.29 4.09
C GLN A 162 15.49 1.67 5.49
N TRP A 163 14.49 1.95 6.33
CA TRP A 163 14.37 1.37 7.66
C TRP A 163 14.28 -0.16 7.61
N LYS A 164 13.46 -0.70 6.70
CA LYS A 164 13.29 -2.16 6.55
C LYS A 164 14.57 -2.85 6.08
N ARG A 165 15.34 -2.18 5.20
CA ARG A 165 16.59 -2.70 4.62
C ARG A 165 17.83 -2.34 5.46
N LYS A 166 17.68 -1.56 6.54
CA LYS A 166 18.79 -0.97 7.32
C LYS A 166 19.79 -0.25 6.40
N GLN A 167 19.27 0.53 5.46
CA GLN A 167 20.05 1.21 4.44
C GLN A 167 20.50 2.58 4.96
N GLU A 168 21.79 2.87 4.82
CA GLU A 168 22.35 4.19 5.11
C GLU A 168 21.91 5.21 4.05
N VAL A 169 21.67 6.45 4.47
CA VAL A 169 21.26 7.58 3.62
C VAL A 169 22.14 7.75 2.38
N SER A 170 23.46 7.63 2.55
CA SER A 170 24.45 7.78 1.48
C SER A 170 24.44 6.65 0.45
N SER A 171 23.81 5.52 0.77
CA SER A 171 23.71 4.33 -0.08
C SER A 171 22.33 4.14 -0.70
N ALA A 172 21.36 4.98 -0.35
CA ALA A 172 20.01 4.92 -0.90
C ALA A 172 19.96 5.45 -2.33
N ASP A 173 19.25 4.73 -3.20
CA ASP A 173 19.03 5.15 -4.60
C ASP A 173 18.00 6.28 -4.75
N TRP A 174 17.20 6.55 -3.70
CA TRP A 174 16.15 7.57 -3.65
C TRP A 174 15.07 7.45 -4.74
N THR A 175 14.96 6.29 -5.38
CA THR A 175 13.94 6.01 -6.39
C THR A 175 12.63 5.55 -5.76
N ILE A 176 11.53 5.84 -6.47
CA ILE A 176 10.18 5.35 -6.20
C ILE A 176 9.78 4.36 -7.30
N GLY A 177 9.34 3.16 -6.93
CA GLY A 177 8.70 2.22 -7.85
C GLY A 177 9.64 1.60 -8.90
N SER A 178 10.96 1.72 -8.76
CA SER A 178 11.92 1.18 -9.74
C SER A 178 11.80 -0.34 -9.91
N GLU A 179 11.34 -1.06 -8.88
CA GLU A 179 11.09 -2.50 -8.93
C GLU A 179 9.88 -2.89 -9.79
N LEU A 180 8.98 -1.94 -10.07
CA LEU A 180 7.78 -2.18 -10.87
C LEU A 180 8.06 -2.22 -12.36
N LEU A 181 9.09 -1.51 -12.83
CA LEU A 181 9.38 -1.41 -14.25
C LEU A 181 9.86 -2.75 -14.83
N VAL A 182 9.24 -3.16 -15.93
CA VAL A 182 9.77 -4.25 -16.75
C VAL A 182 11.06 -3.76 -17.39
N GLY A 183 12.13 -4.56 -17.29
CA GLY A 183 13.43 -4.19 -17.87
C GLY A 183 13.29 -4.04 -19.38
N ALA A 184 13.68 -2.89 -19.93
CA ALA A 184 13.73 -2.71 -21.37
C ALA A 184 14.80 -3.65 -21.95
N PRO A 185 14.54 -4.35 -23.07
CA PRO A 185 15.60 -5.03 -23.80
C PRO A 185 16.63 -3.98 -24.20
N THR A 186 17.83 -4.03 -23.63
CA THR A 186 18.92 -3.17 -24.11
C THR A 186 19.22 -3.61 -25.54
N ARG A 187 19.01 -2.71 -26.50
CA ARG A 187 19.46 -2.93 -27.87
C ARG A 187 20.98 -3.10 -27.80
N ARG A 188 21.46 -4.34 -27.99
CA ARG A 188 22.89 -4.57 -28.23
C ARG A 188 23.22 -3.79 -29.50
N VAL A 189 24.02 -2.73 -29.36
CA VAL A 189 24.73 -2.07 -30.45
C VAL A 189 26.05 -2.77 -30.66
#